data_AF-A0A087UN55-F1
#
_entry.id   AF-A0A087UN55-F1
#
_cell.length_a   1.000
_cell.length_b   1.000
_cell.length_c   1.000
_cell.angle_alpha   90.00
_cell.angle_beta   90.00
_cell.angle_gamma   90.00
#
_symmetry.space_group_name_H-M   'P 1'
#
loop_
_entity.id
_entity.type
_entity.pdbx_description
1 polymer ?
#
loop_
_entity_poly.entity_id
_entity_poly.type
_entity_poly.pdbx_seq_one_letter_code
_entity_poly.pdbx_strand_id
1 'polypeptide(L)'
;MLLQAKKYLTSEELNDLVKPTVEFILNLQFPSGNFPSSLGNSADKLVHWCHGAPGVVHLLLLAYETFKEEKYLEASKKCSDLIWERGLLKKGYGLCHGVAGNGYAHLRVFQVTKDVKYLYRAVKFAEWCFEYGKHGCRTPDRPLSLFEGFAGTIYYLLDLLDPLYSAFPAFQLV
;
A
#
# COMPACT_ATOMS: atom_id res chain seq x y z
N MET A 1 12.01 1.17 7.73
CA MET A 1 12.78 -0.04 7.38
C MET A 1 13.30 -0.82 8.61
N LEU A 2 12.83 -0.59 9.84
CA LEU A 2 13.36 -1.31 11.02
C LEU A 2 13.06 -2.82 11.00
N LEU A 3 11.82 -3.21 10.68
CA LEU A 3 11.43 -4.63 10.62
C LEU A 3 12.18 -5.42 9.53
N GLN A 4 12.58 -4.78 8.43
CA GLN A 4 13.40 -5.41 7.39
C GLN A 4 14.88 -5.52 7.79
N ALA A 5 15.34 -4.65 8.69
CA ALA A 5 16.68 -4.66 9.25
C ALA A 5 16.78 -5.45 10.58
N LYS A 6 15.81 -6.32 10.89
CA LYS A 6 15.69 -7.02 12.19
C LYS A 6 16.95 -7.75 12.65
N LYS A 7 17.81 -8.19 11.73
CA LYS A 7 19.09 -8.85 12.05
C LYS A 7 20.09 -7.93 12.78
N TYR A 8 19.86 -6.62 12.74
CA TYR A 8 20.66 -5.60 13.43
C TYR A 8 19.97 -5.06 14.69
N LEU A 9 18.79 -5.58 15.04
CA LEU A 9 18.07 -5.20 16.24
C LEU A 9 18.24 -6.29 17.30
N THR A 10 18.42 -5.87 18.54
CA THR A 10 18.29 -6.78 19.68
C THR A 10 16.84 -7.20 19.87
N SER A 11 16.63 -8.32 20.58
CA SER A 11 15.28 -8.76 20.94
C SER A 11 14.52 -7.72 21.78
N GLU A 12 15.23 -6.97 22.63
CA GLU A 12 14.66 -5.91 23.46
C GLU A 12 14.19 -4.74 22.59
N GLU A 13 15.04 -4.19 21.72
CA GLU A 13 14.65 -3.12 20.79
C GLU A 13 13.47 -3.52 19.90
N LEU A 14 13.46 -4.77 19.42
CA LEU A 14 12.39 -5.27 18.57
C LEU A 14 11.05 -5.36 19.33
N ASN A 15 11.04 -5.89 20.55
CA ASN A 15 9.81 -6.17 21.29
C ASN A 15 9.33 -4.99 22.16
N ASP A 16 10.24 -4.14 22.62
CA ASP A 16 9.92 -3.10 23.60
C ASP A 16 9.88 -1.70 22.96
N LEU A 17 10.52 -1.50 21.80
CA LEU A 17 10.49 -0.23 21.07
C LEU A 17 9.71 -0.34 19.75
N VAL A 18 10.11 -1.27 18.87
CA VAL A 18 9.53 -1.35 17.51
C VAL A 18 8.11 -1.87 17.55
N LYS A 19 7.87 -3.01 18.19
CA LYS A 19 6.54 -3.63 18.23
C LYS A 19 5.47 -2.71 18.85
N PRO A 20 5.68 -2.07 20.02
CA PRO A 20 4.68 -1.17 20.60
C PRO A 20 4.42 0.07 19.73
N THR A 21 5.44 0.55 19.01
CA THR A 21 5.27 1.65 18.04
C THR A 21 4.39 1.23 16.85
N VAL A 22 4.57 0.01 16.34
CA VAL A 22 3.71 -0.55 15.27
C VAL A 22 2.28 -0.73 15.78
N GLU A 23 2.10 -1.20 17.02
CA GLU A 23 0.78 -1.34 17.64
C GLU A 23 0.10 0.01 17.86
N PHE A 24 0.85 1.04 18.23
CA PHE A 24 0.34 2.40 18.28
C PHE A 24 -0.19 2.85 16.91
N ILE A 25 0.57 2.64 15.83
CA ILE A 25 0.12 2.95 14.47
C ILE A 25 -1.12 2.14 14.10
N LEU A 26 -1.15 0.83 14.39
CA LEU A 26 -2.29 -0.04 14.15
C LEU A 26 -3.57 0.51 14.81
N ASN A 27 -3.47 1.02 16.04
CA ASN A 27 -4.60 1.59 16.78
C ASN A 27 -5.08 2.94 16.23
N LEU A 28 -4.36 3.55 15.28
CA LEU A 28 -4.83 4.73 14.55
C LEU A 28 -5.72 4.38 13.34
N GLN A 29 -5.96 3.09 13.06
CA GLN A 29 -6.82 2.69 11.96
C GLN A 29 -8.25 3.21 12.19
N PHE A 30 -8.78 3.97 11.24
CA PHE A 30 -10.16 4.44 11.27
C PHE A 30 -11.14 3.26 11.14
N PRO A 31 -12.42 3.43 11.55
CA PRO A 31 -13.45 2.42 11.35
C PRO A 31 -13.59 1.95 9.89
N SER A 32 -13.26 2.83 8.93
CA SER A 32 -13.25 2.52 7.49
C SER A 32 -12.13 1.57 7.08
N GLY A 33 -11.09 1.38 7.89
CA GLY A 33 -9.86 0.67 7.53
C GLY A 33 -8.72 1.58 7.05
N ASN A 34 -8.97 2.88 6.89
CA ASN A 34 -7.93 3.85 6.50
C ASN A 34 -7.08 4.33 7.68
N PHE A 35 -6.08 5.18 7.42
CA PHE A 35 -5.20 5.77 8.43
C PHE A 35 -5.13 7.30 8.29
N PRO A 36 -4.93 8.02 9.40
CA PRO A 36 -4.75 9.47 9.37
C PRO A 36 -3.45 9.85 8.68
N SER A 37 -3.42 11.03 8.05
CA SER A 37 -2.19 11.56 7.44
C SER A 37 -1.14 11.99 8.47
N SER A 38 -1.58 12.31 9.69
CA SER A 38 -0.77 12.81 10.79
C SER A 38 -1.50 12.60 12.11
N LEU A 39 -0.78 12.56 13.23
CA LEU A 39 -1.39 12.44 14.55
C LEU A 39 -2.38 13.57 14.81
N GLY A 40 -3.53 13.24 15.41
CA GLY A 40 -4.61 14.18 15.69
C GLY A 40 -5.48 14.57 14.49
N ASN A 41 -5.12 14.19 13.26
CA ASN A 41 -5.98 14.45 12.10
C ASN A 41 -7.11 13.41 12.01
N SER A 42 -8.36 13.84 12.17
CA SER A 42 -9.55 13.00 12.07
C SER A 42 -10.12 12.89 10.66
N ALA A 43 -9.52 13.53 9.66
CA ALA A 43 -10.02 13.53 8.29
C ALA A 43 -9.66 12.23 7.54
N ASP A 44 -10.61 11.29 7.51
CA ASP A 44 -10.52 10.08 6.69
C ASP A 44 -10.79 10.37 5.20
N LYS A 45 -9.77 10.85 4.48
CA LYS A 45 -9.91 11.25 3.06
C LYS A 45 -8.85 10.66 2.13
N LEU A 46 -7.58 10.67 2.55
CA LEU A 46 -6.46 10.30 1.67
C LEU A 46 -6.33 8.78 1.59
N VAL A 47 -6.37 8.25 0.37
CA VAL A 47 -6.17 6.83 0.08
C VAL A 47 -4.99 6.74 -0.88
N HIS A 48 -3.81 7.08 -0.38
CA HIS A 48 -2.57 7.18 -1.14
C HIS A 48 -1.47 6.33 -0.52
N TRP A 49 -0.46 5.96 -1.31
CA TRP A 49 0.76 5.35 -0.76
C TRP A 49 1.46 6.29 0.23
N CYS A 50 1.56 7.59 -0.10
CA CYS A 50 2.21 8.54 0.79
C CYS A 50 1.42 8.83 2.07
N HIS A 51 0.09 8.68 2.06
CA HIS A 51 -0.78 8.95 3.21
C HIS A 51 -2.03 8.08 3.14
N GLY A 52 -2.20 7.19 4.12
CA GLY A 52 -3.37 6.32 4.26
C GLY A 52 -3.04 4.83 4.12
N ALA A 53 -4.10 4.03 4.01
CA ALA A 53 -4.04 2.57 3.93
C ALA A 53 -3.07 2.01 2.87
N PRO A 54 -2.98 2.57 1.64
CA PRO A 54 -2.09 2.00 0.63
C PRO A 54 -0.61 2.00 1.01
N GLY A 55 -0.16 2.95 1.84
CA GLY A 55 1.20 2.93 2.40
C GLY A 55 1.33 2.05 3.64
N VAL A 56 0.38 2.20 4.57
CA VAL A 56 0.45 1.53 5.88
C VAL A 56 0.33 0.01 5.78
N VAL A 57 -0.41 -0.52 4.81
CA VAL A 57 -0.58 -1.96 4.60
C VAL A 57 0.77 -2.71 4.48
N HIS A 58 1.79 -2.10 3.89
CA HIS A 58 3.11 -2.71 3.77
C HIS A 58 3.79 -2.89 5.14
N LEU A 59 3.64 -1.92 6.04
CA LEU A 59 4.14 -2.02 7.42
C LEU A 59 3.42 -3.15 8.17
N LEU A 60 2.09 -3.18 8.08
CA LEU A 60 1.28 -4.18 8.78
C LEU A 60 1.60 -5.60 8.30
N LEU A 61 1.78 -5.80 7.00
CA LEU A 61 2.16 -7.11 6.46
C LEU A 61 3.58 -7.53 6.88
N LEU A 62 4.54 -6.61 6.91
CA LEU A 62 5.87 -6.90 7.48
C LEU A 62 5.79 -7.23 8.98
N ALA A 63 4.91 -6.56 9.72
CA ALA A 63 4.68 -6.85 11.13
C ALA A 63 4.04 -8.23 11.31
N TYR A 64 3.06 -8.61 10.48
CA TYR A 64 2.51 -9.96 10.46
C TYR A 64 3.60 -11.01 10.18
N GLU A 65 4.42 -10.80 9.15
CA GLU A 65 5.49 -11.74 8.80
C GLU A 65 6.54 -11.89 9.91
N THR A 66 6.78 -10.82 10.68
CA THR A 66 7.79 -10.77 11.76
C THR A 66 7.26 -11.33 13.07
N PHE A 67 6.09 -10.87 13.52
CA PHE A 67 5.53 -11.18 14.84
C PHE A 67 4.50 -12.32 14.81
N LYS A 68 4.00 -12.70 13.63
CA LYS A 68 3.01 -13.78 13.40
C LYS A 68 1.69 -13.59 14.16
N GLU A 69 1.31 -12.34 14.43
CA GLU A 69 0.04 -12.03 15.09
C GLU A 69 -1.05 -11.63 14.08
N GLU A 70 -2.19 -12.31 14.15
CA GLU A 70 -3.28 -12.19 13.18
C GLU A 70 -3.87 -10.78 13.09
N LYS A 71 -3.80 -9.99 14.17
CA LYS A 71 -4.29 -8.59 14.21
C LYS A 71 -3.70 -7.72 13.09
N TYR A 72 -2.43 -7.95 12.72
CA TYR A 72 -1.77 -7.22 11.65
C TYR A 72 -2.29 -7.63 10.27
N LEU A 73 -2.56 -8.93 10.08
CA LEU A 73 -3.12 -9.43 8.85
C LEU A 73 -4.57 -8.96 8.66
N GLU A 74 -5.40 -9.04 9.69
CA GLU A 74 -6.78 -8.55 9.65
C GLU A 74 -6.87 -7.05 9.34
N ALA A 75 -6.02 -6.23 9.95
CA ALA A 75 -5.93 -4.81 9.62
C ALA A 75 -5.48 -4.57 8.18
N SER A 76 -4.58 -5.40 7.64
CA SER A 76 -4.14 -5.34 6.24
C SER A 76 -5.25 -5.73 5.27
N LYS A 77 -6.10 -6.70 5.63
CA LYS A 77 -7.29 -7.07 4.85
C LYS A 77 -8.29 -5.90 4.82
N LYS A 78 -8.51 -5.20 5.94
CA LYS A 78 -9.32 -3.97 6.01
C LYS A 78 -8.75 -2.85 5.13
N CYS A 79 -7.43 -2.65 5.11
CA CYS A 79 -6.80 -1.73 4.16
C CYS A 79 -7.17 -2.09 2.72
N SER A 80 -7.05 -3.37 2.36
CA SER A 80 -7.38 -3.86 1.03
C SER A 80 -8.87 -3.66 0.68
N ASP A 81 -9.79 -3.87 1.63
CA ASP A 81 -11.22 -3.63 1.38
C ASP A 81 -11.53 -2.13 1.19
N LEU A 82 -10.92 -1.25 1.97
CA LEU A 82 -11.01 0.20 1.78
C LEU A 82 -10.44 0.63 0.42
N ILE A 83 -9.26 0.14 0.06
CA ILE A 83 -8.60 0.47 -1.21
C ILE A 83 -9.47 0.00 -2.38
N TRP A 84 -10.09 -1.17 -2.27
CA TRP A 84 -11.03 -1.64 -3.27
C TRP A 84 -12.21 -0.69 -3.48
N GLU A 85 -12.76 -0.14 -2.40
CA GLU A 85 -13.92 0.77 -2.45
C GLU A 85 -13.55 2.19 -2.91
N ARG A 86 -12.39 2.71 -2.48
CA ARG A 86 -12.04 4.14 -2.57
C ARG A 86 -10.73 4.43 -3.30
N GLY A 87 -10.03 3.41 -3.78
CA GLY A 87 -8.67 3.50 -4.32
C GLY A 87 -8.56 3.88 -5.79
N LEU A 88 -9.67 3.96 -6.53
CA LEU A 88 -9.70 4.52 -7.89
C LEU A 88 -9.75 6.05 -7.83
N LEU A 89 -8.58 6.68 -7.84
CA LEU A 89 -8.44 8.10 -7.54
C LEU A 89 -8.69 8.98 -8.78
N LYS A 90 -9.55 10.00 -8.62
CA LYS A 90 -9.66 11.10 -9.58
C LYS A 90 -8.37 11.94 -9.72
N LYS A 91 -7.43 11.75 -8.77
CA LYS A 91 -6.14 12.44 -8.70
C LYS A 91 -5.17 12.04 -9.83
N GLY A 92 -5.32 10.84 -10.39
CA GLY A 92 -4.47 10.29 -11.44
C GLY A 92 -4.06 8.85 -11.19
N TYR A 93 -3.14 8.35 -12.02
CA TYR A 93 -2.78 6.93 -12.10
C TYR A 93 -1.41 6.59 -11.52
N GLY A 94 -0.61 7.59 -11.12
CA GLY A 94 0.78 7.40 -10.65
C GLY A 94 0.93 6.57 -9.37
N LEU A 95 2.18 6.46 -8.88
CA LEU A 95 2.53 5.60 -7.75
C LEU A 95 2.34 6.26 -6.38
N CYS A 96 2.71 7.53 -6.22
CA CYS A 96 2.70 8.19 -4.91
C CYS A 96 1.28 8.33 -4.32
N HIS A 97 0.33 8.66 -5.20
CA HIS A 97 -1.04 9.00 -4.86
C HIS A 97 -1.95 8.83 -6.08
N GLY A 98 -1.83 7.68 -6.74
CA GLY A 98 -2.61 7.32 -7.93
C GLY A 98 -3.02 5.84 -7.90
N VAL A 99 -3.80 5.45 -8.91
CA VAL A 99 -4.37 4.09 -9.01
C VAL A 99 -3.29 3.01 -9.05
N ALA A 100 -2.21 3.19 -9.80
CA ALA A 100 -1.14 2.18 -9.87
C ALA A 100 -0.49 1.93 -8.51
N GLY A 101 -0.22 3.00 -7.75
CA GLY A 101 0.32 2.89 -6.39
C GLY A 101 -0.62 2.13 -5.45
N ASN A 102 -1.92 2.38 -5.56
CA ASN A 102 -2.93 1.67 -4.79
C ASN A 102 -3.04 0.19 -5.20
N GLY A 103 -2.80 -0.14 -6.47
CA GLY A 103 -2.76 -1.52 -6.97
C GLY A 103 -1.67 -2.38 -6.30
N TYR A 104 -0.52 -1.79 -5.97
CA TYR A 104 0.55 -2.48 -5.24
C TYR A 104 0.16 -2.95 -3.84
N ALA A 105 -0.77 -2.26 -3.17
CA ALA A 105 -1.29 -2.71 -1.88
C ALA A 105 -1.96 -4.09 -2.00
N HIS A 106 -2.76 -4.28 -3.06
CA HIS A 106 -3.40 -5.58 -3.33
C HIS A 106 -2.37 -6.66 -3.69
N LEU A 107 -1.35 -6.34 -4.49
CA LEU A 107 -0.26 -7.26 -4.78
C LEU A 107 0.46 -7.70 -3.51
N ARG A 108 0.78 -6.76 -2.61
CA ARG A 108 1.45 -7.10 -1.36
C ARG A 108 0.58 -8.00 -0.47
N VAL A 109 -0.72 -7.72 -0.36
CA VAL A 109 -1.65 -8.59 0.39
C VAL A 109 -1.74 -9.98 -0.26
N PHE A 110 -1.82 -10.07 -1.58
CA PHE A 110 -1.79 -11.34 -2.31
C PHE A 110 -0.51 -12.13 -2.03
N GLN A 111 0.65 -11.48 -2.07
CA GLN A 111 1.94 -12.14 -1.84
C GLN A 111 2.02 -12.80 -0.46
N VAL A 112 1.44 -12.18 0.57
CA VAL A 112 1.45 -12.72 1.93
C VAL A 112 0.36 -13.77 2.14
N THR A 113 -0.85 -13.53 1.64
CA THR A 113 -2.00 -14.42 1.90
C THR A 113 -2.15 -15.57 0.91
N LYS A 114 -1.59 -15.41 -0.29
CA LYS A 114 -1.84 -16.25 -1.49
C LYS A 114 -3.32 -16.33 -1.90
N ASP A 115 -4.18 -15.47 -1.37
CA ASP A 115 -5.59 -15.40 -1.76
C ASP A 115 -5.72 -14.63 -3.09
N VAL A 116 -6.14 -15.37 -4.11
CA VAL A 116 -6.33 -14.89 -5.48
C VAL A 116 -7.34 -13.74 -5.60
N LYS A 117 -8.21 -13.53 -4.60
CA LYS A 117 -9.08 -12.34 -4.50
C LYS A 117 -8.26 -11.06 -4.62
N TYR A 118 -7.11 -10.99 -3.95
CA TYR A 118 -6.29 -9.79 -3.94
C TYR A 118 -5.51 -9.61 -5.24
N LEU A 119 -5.07 -10.70 -5.87
CA LEU A 119 -4.51 -10.64 -7.22
C LEU A 119 -5.54 -10.12 -8.23
N TYR A 120 -6.78 -10.62 -8.15
CA TYR A 120 -7.88 -10.13 -8.98
C TYR A 120 -8.09 -8.61 -8.81
N ARG A 121 -8.09 -8.11 -7.57
CA ARG A 121 -8.21 -6.67 -7.30
C ARG A 121 -7.07 -5.86 -7.93
N ALA A 122 -5.83 -6.34 -7.82
CA ALA A 122 -4.69 -5.71 -8.51
C ALA A 122 -4.92 -5.67 -10.03
N VAL A 123 -5.31 -6.79 -10.65
CA VAL A 123 -5.60 -6.83 -12.10
C VAL A 123 -6.71 -5.84 -12.47
N LYS A 124 -7.75 -5.66 -11.65
CA LYS A 124 -8.81 -4.66 -11.90
C LYS A 124 -8.32 -3.22 -11.79
N PHE A 125 -7.33 -2.94 -10.94
CA PHE A 125 -6.67 -1.64 -10.90
C PHE A 125 -5.80 -1.41 -12.15
N ALA A 126 -5.15 -2.45 -12.66
CA ALA A 126 -4.45 -2.40 -13.93
C ALA A 126 -5.40 -2.20 -15.13
N GLU A 127 -6.58 -2.83 -15.11
CA GLU A 127 -7.63 -2.62 -16.12
C GLU A 127 -8.05 -1.13 -16.18
N TRP A 128 -8.24 -0.50 -15.03
CA TRP A 128 -8.48 0.95 -14.97
C TRP A 128 -7.33 1.77 -15.57
N CYS A 129 -6.08 1.34 -15.34
CA CYS A 129 -4.89 1.97 -15.92
C CYS A 129 -4.77 1.78 -17.43
N PHE A 130 -5.33 0.72 -18.04
CA PHE A 130 -5.38 0.60 -19.52
C PHE A 130 -6.26 1.65 -20.18
N GLU A 131 -7.19 2.24 -19.42
CA GLU A 131 -8.00 3.38 -19.85
C GLU A 131 -7.37 4.73 -19.44
N TYR A 132 -6.03 4.79 -19.33
CA TYR A 132 -5.29 5.99 -18.97
C TYR A 132 -5.76 7.21 -19.79
N GLY A 133 -6.11 8.28 -19.07
CA GLY A 133 -6.55 9.55 -19.67
C GLY A 133 -8.04 9.59 -20.04
N LYS A 134 -8.79 8.48 -19.95
CA LYS A 134 -10.23 8.46 -20.29
C LYS A 134 -11.16 8.86 -19.13
N HIS A 135 -10.64 8.91 -17.89
CA HIS A 135 -11.44 9.13 -16.68
C HIS A 135 -11.52 10.58 -16.19
N GLY A 136 -11.06 11.55 -16.99
CA GLY A 136 -11.07 12.97 -16.61
C GLY A 136 -10.18 13.32 -15.42
N CYS A 137 -9.15 12.48 -15.15
CA CYS A 137 -8.16 12.78 -14.12
C CYS A 137 -7.33 14.01 -14.49
N ARG A 138 -6.90 14.75 -13.48
CA ARG A 138 -5.95 15.86 -13.66
C ARG A 138 -4.62 15.36 -14.24
N THR A 139 -3.95 16.21 -15.01
CA THR A 139 -2.56 15.99 -15.42
C THR A 139 -1.64 16.17 -14.21
N PRO A 140 -0.71 15.23 -13.92
CA PRO A 140 0.27 15.39 -12.84
C PRO A 140 1.26 16.53 -13.10
N ASP A 141 1.89 17.06 -12.06
CA ASP A 141 2.87 18.15 -12.18
C ASP A 141 4.10 17.73 -13.00
N ARG A 142 4.53 16.47 -12.85
CA ARG A 142 5.53 15.81 -13.70
C ARG A 142 4.92 14.61 -14.43
N PRO A 143 4.25 14.81 -15.59
CA PRO A 143 3.43 13.80 -16.25
C PRO A 143 4.13 12.51 -16.66
N LEU A 144 5.45 12.53 -16.82
CA LEU A 144 6.26 11.39 -17.25
C LEU A 144 7.15 10.82 -16.13
N SER A 145 7.08 11.37 -14.92
CA SER A 145 7.92 10.92 -13.79
C SER A 145 7.48 9.56 -13.25
N LEU A 146 8.37 8.91 -12.49
CA LEU A 146 8.09 7.62 -11.84
C LEU A 146 6.96 7.73 -10.80
N PHE A 147 7.02 8.71 -9.90
CA PHE A 147 6.11 8.74 -8.75
C PHE A 147 4.76 9.40 -9.03
N GLU A 148 4.69 10.36 -9.95
CA GLU A 148 3.45 11.09 -10.24
C GLU A 148 2.86 10.72 -11.60
N GLY A 149 3.73 10.35 -12.54
CA GLY A 149 3.41 10.31 -13.95
C GLY A 149 3.27 8.90 -14.53
N PHE A 150 3.30 8.88 -15.87
CA PHE A 150 3.05 7.71 -16.69
C PHE A 150 4.08 6.60 -16.49
N ALA A 151 5.35 6.95 -16.24
CA ALA A 151 6.39 5.95 -15.97
C ALA A 151 6.03 5.05 -14.77
N GLY A 152 5.41 5.60 -13.73
CA GLY A 152 4.92 4.81 -12.60
C GLY A 152 3.78 3.86 -12.94
N THR A 153 2.87 4.30 -13.81
CA THR A 153 1.78 3.45 -14.31
C THR A 153 2.34 2.30 -15.13
N ILE A 154 3.27 2.57 -16.05
CA ILE A 154 3.96 1.54 -16.84
C ILE A 154 4.69 0.55 -15.92
N TYR A 155 5.42 1.06 -14.92
CA TYR A 155 6.17 0.22 -13.99
C TYR A 155 5.23 -0.79 -13.30
N TYR A 156 4.10 -0.33 -12.77
CA TYR A 156 3.08 -1.20 -12.18
C TYR A 156 2.54 -2.27 -13.15
N LEU A 157 2.23 -1.88 -14.39
CA LEU A 157 1.69 -2.81 -15.39
C LEU A 157 2.70 -3.89 -15.78
N LEU A 158 3.99 -3.53 -15.89
CA LEU A 158 5.06 -4.49 -16.17
C LEU A 158 5.29 -5.43 -14.98
N ASP A 159 5.31 -4.89 -13.76
CA ASP A 159 5.58 -5.66 -12.55
C ASP A 159 4.43 -6.65 -12.24
N LEU A 160 3.20 -6.33 -12.67
CA LEU A 160 2.04 -7.22 -12.58
C LEU A 160 2.20 -8.50 -13.42
N LEU A 161 3.11 -8.54 -14.40
CA LEU A 161 3.39 -9.76 -15.18
C LEU A 161 3.97 -10.87 -14.30
N ASP A 162 4.62 -10.52 -13.20
CA ASP A 162 5.11 -11.48 -12.20
C ASP A 162 4.68 -11.08 -10.77
N PRO A 163 3.40 -11.30 -10.42
CA PRO A 163 2.81 -10.73 -9.20
C PRO A 163 3.39 -11.30 -7.90
N LEU A 164 4.04 -12.47 -7.96
CA LEU A 164 4.69 -13.05 -6.80
C LEU A 164 5.99 -12.35 -6.44
N TYR A 165 6.67 -11.75 -7.43
CA TYR A 165 7.95 -11.06 -7.26
C TYR A 165 7.86 -9.54 -7.43
N SER A 166 6.67 -9.02 -7.77
CA SER A 166 6.44 -7.59 -7.88
C SER A 166 6.79 -6.83 -6.58
N ALA A 167 7.36 -5.63 -6.69
CA ALA A 167 7.75 -4.80 -5.57
C ALA A 167 7.49 -3.32 -5.88
N PHE A 168 6.83 -2.62 -4.95
CA PHE A 168 6.63 -1.17 -5.07
C PHE A 168 8.01 -0.49 -5.21
N PRO A 169 8.28 0.22 -6.33
CA PRO A 169 9.62 0.69 -6.65
C PRO A 169 10.12 1.74 -5.67
N ALA A 170 11.43 1.68 -5.37
CA ALA A 170 12.12 2.56 -4.43
C ALA A 170 11.53 2.57 -2.99
N PHE A 171 10.79 1.54 -2.62
CA PHE A 171 10.21 1.39 -1.28
C PHE A 171 10.26 -0.05 -0.77
N GLN A 172 9.68 -1.00 -1.51
CA GLN A 172 9.68 -2.39 -1.11
C GLN A 172 11.02 -3.03 -1.48
N LEU A 173 11.63 -3.70 -0.51
CA LEU A 173 12.83 -4.51 -0.74
C LEU A 173 12.40 -5.93 -1.13
N VAL A 174 13.00 -6.45 -2.19
CA VAL A 174 12.88 -7.84 -2.68
C VAL A 174 13.95 -8.72 -2.05
#